data_AF-A0A3E5GNV4-F1
#
_entry.id   AF-A0A3E5GNV4-F1
#
_cell.length_a   1.000
_cell.length_b   1.000
_cell.length_c   1.000
_cell.angle_alpha   90.00
_cell.angle_beta   90.00
_cell.angle_gamma   90.00
#
_symmetry.space_group_name_H-M   'P 1'
#
loop_
_entity.id
_entity.type
_entity.pdbx_description
1 polymer ?
#
loop_
_entity_poly.entity_id
_entity_poly.type
_entity_poly.pdbx_seq_one_letter_code
_entity_poly.pdbx_strand_id
1 'polypeptide(L)'
;MDFVAKLRNGIFRNTGACLSPVNAYLNLIGIETLGLRMERECQNALELAHWIAENYSDIIVNYPGLESSSWHHVAKEQFEHGYGAILTLRVGSKEKAFKFIDSLTIPYIISNIGDTKTLKNQRLIRNKVQEENENGRKD
;
A
#
# COMPACT_ATOMS: atom_id res chain seq x y z
N MET A 1 23.79 17.09 -4.30
CA MET A 1 24.70 16.07 -4.87
C MET A 1 25.58 15.42 -3.79
N ASP A 2 26.09 16.18 -2.83
CA ASP A 2 27.01 15.69 -1.78
C ASP A 2 26.46 14.55 -0.92
N PHE A 3 25.17 14.59 -0.55
CA PHE A 3 24.54 13.51 0.22
C PHE A 3 24.51 12.18 -0.53
N VAL A 4 24.12 12.19 -1.81
CA VAL A 4 24.07 10.98 -2.66
C VAL A 4 25.48 10.43 -2.88
N ALA A 5 26.46 11.30 -3.11
CA ALA A 5 27.87 10.89 -3.23
C ALA A 5 28.38 10.24 -1.94
N LYS A 6 28.05 10.79 -0.76
CA LYS A 6 28.41 10.21 0.54
C LYS A 6 27.75 8.85 0.77
N LEU A 7 26.47 8.69 0.46
CA LEU A 7 25.77 7.40 0.56
C LEU A 7 26.38 6.35 -0.36
N ARG A 8 26.71 6.72 -1.60
CA ARG A 8 27.31 5.83 -2.60
C ARG A 8 28.72 5.39 -2.23
N ASN A 9 29.56 6.33 -1.79
CA ASN A 9 30.97 6.04 -1.48
C ASN A 9 31.16 5.42 -0.09
N GLY A 10 30.22 5.63 0.83
CA GLY A 10 30.23 5.04 2.16
C GLY A 10 29.42 3.75 2.20
N ILE A 11 28.14 3.87 2.56
CA ILE A 11 27.26 2.73 2.88
C ILE A 11 27.18 1.75 1.70
N PHE A 12 26.85 2.22 0.50
CA PHE A 12 26.64 1.34 -0.65
C PHE A 12 27.90 0.54 -1.02
N ARG A 13 29.07 1.19 -1.04
CA ARG A 13 30.35 0.52 -1.30
C ARG A 13 30.70 -0.49 -0.21
N ASN A 14 30.44 -0.16 1.05
CA ASN A 14 30.83 -0.99 2.18
C ASN A 14 29.90 -2.20 2.39
N THR A 15 28.59 -2.07 2.12
CA THR A 15 27.61 -3.15 2.29
C THR A 15 27.39 -3.97 1.03
N GLY A 16 27.77 -3.45 -0.15
CA GLY A 16 27.64 -4.15 -1.42
C GLY A 16 26.20 -4.38 -1.86
N ALA A 17 25.25 -3.54 -1.42
CA ALA A 17 23.82 -3.62 -1.78
C ALA A 17 23.54 -3.22 -3.23
N CYS A 18 24.22 -3.87 -4.18
CA CYS A 18 24.15 -3.60 -5.61
C CYS A 18 22.95 -4.31 -6.26
N LEU A 19 22.31 -3.64 -7.23
CA LEU A 19 21.21 -4.21 -8.00
C LEU A 19 21.73 -5.17 -9.07
N SER A 20 21.15 -6.36 -9.16
CA SER A 20 21.44 -7.31 -10.25
C SER A 20 21.12 -6.69 -11.62
N PRO A 21 21.96 -6.89 -12.65
CA PRO A 21 21.70 -6.40 -14.01
C PRO A 21 20.35 -6.85 -14.57
N VAL A 22 19.93 -8.08 -14.26
CA VAL A 22 18.63 -8.62 -14.73
C VAL A 22 17.48 -7.89 -14.05
N ASN A 23 17.55 -7.62 -12.74
CA ASN A 23 16.54 -6.84 -12.04
C ASN A 23 16.50 -5.38 -12.52
N ALA A 24 17.66 -4.79 -12.84
CA ALA A 24 17.73 -3.46 -13.41
C ALA A 24 17.03 -3.40 -14.78
N TYR A 25 17.24 -4.40 -15.63
CA TYR A 25 16.55 -4.52 -16.92
C TYR A 25 15.03 -4.66 -16.75
N LEU A 26 14.57 -5.53 -15.84
CA LEU A 26 13.14 -5.70 -15.58
C LEU A 26 12.48 -4.42 -15.05
N ASN A 27 13.17 -3.68 -14.17
CA ASN A 27 12.70 -2.38 -13.71
C ASN A 27 12.59 -1.36 -14.84
N LEU A 28 13.56 -1.32 -15.76
CA LEU A 28 13.53 -0.42 -16.90
C LEU A 28 12.30 -0.67 -17.78
N ILE A 29 12.05 -1.94 -18.15
CA ILE A 29 10.86 -2.32 -18.91
C ILE A 29 9.57 -2.00 -18.13
N GLY A 30 9.56 -2.21 -16.82
CA GLY A 30 8.41 -1.87 -15.97
C GLY A 30 8.10 -0.37 -15.92
N ILE A 31 9.11 0.49 -15.99
CA ILE A 31 8.97 1.95 -15.95
C ILE A 31 8.30 2.50 -17.22
N GLU A 32 8.53 1.89 -18.38
CA GLU A 32 7.94 2.33 -19.66
C GLU A 32 6.40 2.38 -19.61
N THR A 33 5.78 1.52 -18.80
CA THR A 33 4.32 1.45 -18.65
C THR A 33 3.81 2.00 -17.32
N LEU A 34 4.68 2.57 -16.49
CA LEU A 34 4.34 3.00 -15.12
C LEU A 34 3.22 4.04 -15.11
N GLY A 35 3.27 5.04 -16.01
CA GLY A 35 2.24 6.08 -16.07
C GLY A 35 0.84 5.51 -16.34
N LEU A 36 0.71 4.65 -17.35
CA LEU A 36 -0.56 4.01 -17.71
C LEU A 36 -1.11 3.13 -16.59
N ARG A 37 -0.22 2.38 -15.91
CA ARG A 37 -0.61 1.54 -14.76
C ARG A 37 -1.08 2.40 -13.59
N MET A 38 -0.34 3.45 -13.24
CA MET A 38 -0.70 4.34 -12.13
C MET A 38 -2.02 5.07 -12.37
N GLU A 39 -2.29 5.53 -13.59
CA GLU A 39 -3.58 6.14 -13.95
C GLU A 39 -4.73 5.18 -13.66
N ARG A 40 -4.65 3.94 -14.17
CA ARG A 40 -5.68 2.93 -13.97
C ARG A 40 -5.80 2.50 -12.51
N GLU A 41 -4.68 2.29 -11.83
CA GLU A 41 -4.67 1.86 -10.43
C GLU A 41 -5.25 2.94 -9.49
N CYS A 42 -4.91 4.21 -9.71
CA CYS A 42 -5.48 5.34 -8.98
C CYS A 42 -6.99 5.46 -9.22
N GLN A 43 -7.44 5.38 -10.47
CA GLN A 43 -8.86 5.43 -10.82
C GLN A 43 -9.64 4.29 -10.13
N ASN A 44 -9.17 3.06 -10.27
CA ASN A 44 -9.79 1.90 -9.64
C ASN A 44 -9.86 2.04 -8.11
N ALA A 45 -8.80 2.54 -7.48
CA ALA A 45 -8.75 2.73 -6.03
C ALA A 45 -9.75 3.79 -5.55
N LEU A 46 -9.88 4.91 -6.27
CA LEU A 46 -10.84 5.96 -5.96
C LEU A 46 -12.28 5.46 -6.12
N GLU A 47 -12.60 4.82 -7.25
CA GLU A 47 -13.92 4.25 -7.51
C GLU A 47 -14.31 3.22 -6.45
N LEU A 48 -13.39 2.30 -6.10
CA LEU A 48 -13.61 1.30 -5.06
C LEU A 48 -13.78 1.95 -3.68
N ALA A 49 -13.01 2.99 -3.36
CA ALA A 49 -13.11 3.70 -2.10
C ALA A 49 -14.48 4.37 -1.93
N HIS A 50 -14.99 5.03 -2.97
CA HIS A 50 -16.34 5.61 -2.98
C HIS A 50 -17.40 4.52 -2.86
N TRP A 51 -17.31 3.48 -3.69
CA TRP A 51 -18.29 2.39 -3.69
C TRP A 51 -18.41 1.72 -2.32
N ILE A 52 -17.29 1.47 -1.63
CA ILE A 52 -17.33 0.89 -0.28
C ILE A 52 -17.94 1.87 0.72
N ALA A 53 -17.54 3.15 0.67
CA ALA A 53 -18.05 4.16 1.60
C ALA A 53 -19.57 4.39 1.46
N GLU A 54 -20.11 4.25 0.25
CA GLU A 54 -21.54 4.39 -0.02
C GLU A 54 -22.36 3.15 0.36
N ASN A 55 -21.83 1.95 0.12
CA ASN A 55 -22.59 0.70 0.28
C ASN A 55 -22.42 0.05 1.66
N TYR A 56 -21.38 0.39 2.42
CA TYR A 56 -21.06 -0.25 3.69
C TYR A 56 -20.91 0.77 4.82
N SER A 57 -22.03 1.07 5.49
CA SER A 57 -22.05 2.01 6.62
C SER A 57 -21.19 1.60 7.83
N ASP A 58 -20.88 0.30 7.98
CA ASP A 58 -20.06 -0.21 9.08
C ASP A 58 -18.56 -0.32 8.75
N ILE A 59 -18.16 0.06 7.53
CA ILE A 59 -16.75 0.04 7.08
C ILE A 59 -16.25 1.46 6.91
N ILE A 60 -15.18 1.80 7.64
CA ILE A 60 -14.48 3.08 7.47
C ILE A 60 -13.40 2.91 6.40
N VAL A 61 -13.54 3.64 5.31
CA VAL A 61 -12.55 3.68 4.22
C VAL A 61 -11.54 4.79 4.50
N ASN A 62 -10.27 4.43 4.56
CA ASN A 62 -9.16 5.37 4.67
C ASN A 62 -8.41 5.42 3.32
N TYR A 63 -8.70 6.47 2.57
CA TYR A 63 -8.12 6.78 1.27
C TYR A 63 -7.99 8.30 1.11
N PRO A 64 -6.82 8.85 0.73
CA PRO A 64 -6.61 10.29 0.62
C PRO A 64 -7.46 10.97 -0.45
N GLY A 65 -7.93 10.23 -1.47
CA GLY A 65 -8.79 10.78 -2.52
C GLY A 65 -10.24 11.04 -2.10
N LEU A 66 -10.69 10.52 -0.95
CA LEU A 66 -12.05 10.77 -0.44
C LEU A 66 -12.13 12.13 0.25
N GLU A 67 -13.19 12.89 -0.01
CA GLU A 67 -13.46 14.18 0.65
C GLU A 67 -13.61 14.05 2.18
N SER A 68 -14.07 12.90 2.66
CA SER A 68 -14.18 12.59 4.09
C SER A 68 -12.84 12.34 4.78
N SER A 69 -11.74 12.19 4.02
CA SER A 69 -10.41 11.98 4.57
C SER A 69 -9.84 13.27 5.15
N SER A 70 -9.30 13.19 6.37
CA SER A 70 -8.58 14.31 7.00
C SER A 70 -7.38 14.81 6.16
N TRP A 71 -6.86 13.95 5.29
CA TRP A 71 -5.69 14.22 4.46
C TRP A 71 -6.04 14.66 3.04
N HIS A 72 -7.34 14.79 2.70
CA HIS A 72 -7.77 15.13 1.34
C HIS A 72 -7.17 16.45 0.85
N HIS A 73 -7.13 17.46 1.73
CA HIS A 73 -6.56 18.77 1.39
C HIS A 73 -5.08 18.68 1.00
N VAL A 74 -4.26 17.98 1.81
CA VAL A 74 -2.83 17.77 1.51
C VAL A 74 -2.67 16.97 0.23
N ALA A 75 -3.48 15.92 0.07
CA ALA A 75 -3.39 15.05 -1.10
C ALA A 75 -3.73 15.83 -2.38
N LYS A 76 -4.74 16.71 -2.35
CA LYS A 76 -5.12 17.58 -3.47
C LYS A 76 -4.05 18.62 -3.80
N GLU A 77 -3.32 19.11 -2.80
CA GLU A 77 -2.21 20.05 -3.01
C GLU A 77 -0.97 19.36 -3.60
N GLN A 78 -0.69 18.12 -3.20
CA GLN A 78 0.53 17.40 -3.58
C GLN A 78 0.40 16.51 -4.81
N PHE A 79 -0.81 16.10 -5.18
CA PHE A 79 -1.05 15.16 -6.27
C PHE A 79 -1.99 15.72 -7.33
N GLU A 80 -1.57 15.63 -8.60
CA GLU A 80 -2.33 16.14 -9.75
C GLU A 80 -3.01 15.02 -10.58
N HIS A 81 -2.51 13.78 -10.50
CA HIS A 81 -2.91 12.67 -11.39
C HIS A 81 -3.39 11.43 -10.63
N GLY A 82 -4.08 11.65 -9.52
CA GLY A 82 -4.63 10.59 -8.66
C GLY A 82 -3.89 10.44 -7.33
N TYR A 83 -4.53 9.73 -6.40
CA TYR A 83 -4.14 9.73 -4.98
C TYR A 83 -3.48 8.42 -4.52
N GLY A 84 -2.97 7.65 -5.49
CA GLY A 84 -2.34 6.34 -5.26
C GLY A 84 -3.33 5.17 -5.32
N ALA A 85 -2.77 3.97 -5.37
CA ALA A 85 -3.48 2.70 -5.56
C ALA A 85 -3.83 1.97 -4.24
N ILE A 86 -3.44 2.54 -3.10
CA ILE A 86 -3.51 1.86 -1.81
C ILE A 86 -4.64 2.49 -0.99
N LEU A 87 -5.58 1.65 -0.55
CA LEU A 87 -6.62 2.03 0.41
C LEU A 87 -6.62 1.05 1.58
N THR A 88 -7.08 1.53 2.74
CA THR A 88 -7.18 0.71 3.94
C THR A 88 -8.60 0.76 4.49
N LEU A 89 -9.07 -0.37 4.99
CA LEU A 89 -10.43 -0.53 5.51
C LEU A 89 -10.38 -0.82 7.00
N ARG A 90 -11.23 -0.17 7.79
CA ARG A 90 -11.48 -0.53 9.19
C ARG A 90 -12.90 -1.08 9.30
N VAL A 91 -13.00 -2.34 9.71
CA VAL A 91 -14.26 -3.09 9.80
C VAL A 91 -14.71 -3.36 11.25
N GLY A 92 -14.17 -2.60 12.20
CA GLY A 92 -14.52 -2.65 13.62
C GLY A 92 -13.80 -3.72 14.45
N SER A 93 -13.78 -4.98 14.01
CA SER A 93 -13.12 -6.08 14.76
C SER A 93 -12.15 -6.88 13.91
N LYS A 94 -11.23 -7.58 14.59
CA LYS A 94 -10.28 -8.50 13.96
C LYS A 94 -11.03 -9.63 13.23
N GLU A 95 -11.96 -10.29 13.89
CA GLU A 95 -12.71 -11.43 13.35
C GLU A 95 -13.49 -11.02 12.09
N LYS A 96 -14.09 -9.82 12.10
CA LYS A 96 -14.72 -9.24 10.91
C LYS A 96 -13.70 -8.99 9.79
N ALA A 97 -12.51 -8.47 10.11
CA ALA A 97 -11.46 -8.24 9.13
C ALA A 97 -10.96 -9.54 8.48
N PHE A 98 -10.75 -10.60 9.27
CA PHE A 98 -10.38 -11.90 8.74
C PHE A 98 -11.49 -12.47 7.85
N LYS A 99 -12.75 -12.48 8.31
CA LYS A 99 -13.89 -12.94 7.51
C LYS A 99 -14.06 -12.17 6.20
N PHE A 100 -13.91 -10.84 6.25
CA PHE A 100 -13.99 -9.99 5.05
C PHE A 100 -12.86 -10.29 4.08
N ILE A 101 -11.60 -10.35 4.55
CA ILE A 101 -10.46 -10.68 3.70
C ILE A 101 -10.64 -12.06 3.08
N ASP A 102 -11.05 -13.06 3.87
CA ASP A 102 -11.18 -14.45 3.42
C ASP A 102 -12.32 -14.65 2.41
N SER A 103 -13.35 -13.79 2.41
CA SER A 103 -14.45 -13.85 1.44
C SER A 103 -14.10 -13.32 0.04
N LEU A 104 -13.04 -12.51 -0.10
CA LEU A 104 -12.63 -11.95 -1.38
C LEU A 104 -11.98 -13.02 -2.27
N THR A 105 -12.50 -13.24 -3.48
CA THR A 105 -12.01 -14.28 -4.40
C THR A 105 -11.01 -13.79 -5.45
N ILE A 106 -11.04 -12.49 -5.77
CA ILE A 106 -10.18 -11.88 -6.80
C ILE A 106 -8.76 -11.56 -6.27
N PRO A 107 -8.57 -10.93 -5.09
CA PRO A 107 -7.24 -10.51 -4.66
C PRO A 107 -6.42 -11.66 -4.06
N TYR A 108 -5.14 -11.70 -4.37
CA TYR A 108 -4.20 -12.66 -3.79
C TYR A 108 -3.76 -12.27 -2.38
N ILE A 109 -3.60 -13.26 -1.49
CA ILE A 109 -3.06 -13.04 -0.13
C ILE A 109 -1.53 -13.06 -0.18
N ILE A 110 -0.92 -11.89 -0.39
CA ILE A 110 0.55 -11.76 -0.53
C ILE A 110 1.02 -10.47 0.14
N SER A 111 2.17 -10.55 0.84
CA SER A 111 2.87 -9.39 1.40
C SER A 111 3.66 -8.63 0.33
N ASN A 112 2.92 -7.97 -0.58
CA ASN A 112 3.43 -7.07 -1.60
C ASN A 112 2.42 -5.93 -1.86
N ILE A 113 2.83 -4.89 -2.60
CA ILE A 113 2.01 -3.76 -3.07
C ILE A 113 2.47 -3.32 -4.47
N GLY A 114 1.62 -2.61 -5.22
CA GLY A 114 1.98 -2.07 -6.55
C GLY A 114 2.18 -3.13 -7.64
N ASP A 115 1.56 -4.30 -7.47
CA ASP A 115 1.48 -5.33 -8.51
C ASP A 115 0.30 -5.03 -9.44
N THR A 116 0.39 -5.49 -10.67
CA THR A 116 -0.70 -5.48 -11.66
C THR A 116 -1.90 -6.33 -11.24
N LYS A 117 -1.69 -7.28 -10.33
CA LYS A 117 -2.75 -8.09 -9.73
C LYS A 117 -3.19 -7.47 -8.41
N THR A 118 -4.49 -7.41 -8.15
CA THR A 118 -5.00 -6.94 -6.86
C THR A 118 -4.52 -7.84 -5.73
N LEU A 119 -4.02 -7.23 -4.65
CA LEU A 119 -3.49 -7.93 -3.48
C LEU A 119 -4.28 -7.56 -2.23
N LYS A 120 -4.43 -8.52 -1.31
CA LYS A 120 -4.98 -8.28 0.03
C LYS A 120 -3.96 -8.72 1.10
N ASN A 121 -3.72 -7.84 2.07
CA ASN A 121 -2.72 -8.04 3.11
C ASN A 121 -3.37 -8.36 4.46
N GLN A 122 -3.29 -9.63 4.88
CA GLN A 122 -3.77 -10.09 6.20
C GLN A 122 -2.67 -10.05 7.27
N ARG A 123 -1.39 -10.05 6.86
CA ARG A 123 -0.23 -10.27 7.74
C ARG A 123 0.03 -9.13 8.74
N LEU A 124 -0.29 -7.90 8.36
CA LEU A 124 -0.23 -6.73 9.27
C LEU A 124 -1.13 -6.91 10.51
N ILE A 125 -2.23 -7.65 10.38
CA ILE A 125 -3.14 -7.95 11.50
C ILE A 125 -2.56 -9.07 12.39
N ARG A 126 -1.86 -10.06 11.81
CA ARG A 126 -1.24 -11.15 12.59
C ARG A 126 -0.04 -10.66 13.42
N ASN A 127 0.83 -9.81 12.84
CA ASN A 127 2.04 -9.36 13.54
C ASN A 127 1.73 -8.40 14.70
N LYS A 128 0.79 -7.47 14.54
CA LYS A 128 0.35 -6.59 15.65
C LYS A 128 -0.20 -7.37 16.85
N VAL A 129 -0.94 -8.45 16.60
CA VAL A 129 -1.46 -9.32 17.67
C VAL A 129 -0.34 -10.04 18.40
N GLN A 130 0.73 -10.41 17.70
CA GLN A 130 1.88 -11.05 18.31
C GLN A 130 2.63 -10.07 19.21
N GLU A 131 2.84 -8.83 18.74
CA GLU A 131 3.43 -7.75 19.53
C GLU A 131 2.57 -7.31 20.73
N GLU A 132 1.25 -7.22 20.59
CA GLU A 132 0.31 -6.89 21.69
C GLU A 132 0.25 -8.01 22.75
N ASN A 133 0.28 -9.29 22.33
CA ASN A 133 0.33 -10.42 23.27
C ASN A 133 1.70 -10.60 23.93
N GLU A 134 2.78 -10.16 23.30
CA GLU A 134 4.13 -10.17 23.87
C GLU A 134 4.35 -8.99 24.85
N ASN A 135 3.75 -7.83 24.58
CA ASN A 135 3.80 -6.68 25.49
C ASN A 135 2.83 -6.80 26.68
N GLY A 136 1.70 -7.51 26.53
CA GLY A 136 0.76 -7.80 27.64
C GLY A 136 1.21 -8.91 28.59
N ARG A 137 2.43 -9.44 28.45
CA ARG A 137 3.04 -10.46 29.33
C ARG A 137 4.14 -9.89 30.25
N LYS A 138 4.34 -8.58 30.25
CA LYS A 138 5.24 -7.89 31.19
C LYS A 138 4.44 -7.06 32.18
N ASP A 139 3.66 -7.74 33.01
CA ASP A 139 3.18 -7.27 34.33
C ASP A 139 3.07 -8.49 35.25
#